data_AF-G6YHB2-F1
#
_entry.id   AF-G6YHB2-F1
#
_cell.length_a   1.000
_cell.length_b   1.000
_cell.length_c   1.000
_cell.angle_alpha   90.00
_cell.angle_beta   90.00
_cell.angle_gamma   90.00
#
_symmetry.space_group_name_H-M   'P 1'
#
loop_
_entity.id
_entity.type
_entity.pdbx_description
1 polymer ?
#
loop_
_entity_poly.entity_id
_entity_poly.type
_entity_poly.pdbx_seq_one_letter_code
_entity_poly.pdbx_strand_id
1 'polypeptide(L)'
;MALHEIYAARDIGRFSRAVVEHDRVLQRAGHANHAMFLQKAAARFARDFVPNWENDVRAWKSWGYATTCNAVSREAGGQAGIEACRAMAARVSQLSDALVNEVEGKALSLFASSFGRHSRAAECRNGMIRIAKVCRDESGILEELNSQSLGLLVNGFSKWPQESTPRQATLAIAAEICRRARQLSDFPSQNLSTLVNGFSKWAEPNARQALTAIAGEVLRRSRRRNVWLSDFGHQELSNMVNGFAKWPEDCRGALVAIASEVSHRAGVPDARFSAFTSQGLANLVNGFCKCPEEEVFCQATVAIAGEVLRRNRRARLSEFTQQEMANLVNGFSKWPQEAAS
;
A
#
# COMPACT_ATOMS: atom_id res chain seq x y z
N MET A 1 1.74 31.35 9.19
CA MET A 1 1.01 31.31 7.90
C MET A 1 0.10 30.08 7.83
N ALA A 2 0.64 28.86 7.79
CA ALA A 2 -0.14 27.61 7.68
C ALA A 2 -1.31 27.47 8.68
N LEU A 3 -1.07 27.72 9.98
CA LEU A 3 -2.14 27.68 11.00
C LEU A 3 -3.23 28.72 10.75
N HIS A 4 -2.87 29.93 10.35
CA HIS A 4 -3.83 30.99 10.08
C HIS A 4 -4.78 30.60 8.94
N GLU A 5 -4.27 30.02 7.86
CA GLU A 5 -5.09 29.58 6.72
C GLU A 5 -6.10 28.50 7.11
N ILE A 6 -5.67 27.47 7.84
CA ILE A 6 -6.61 26.43 8.29
C ILE A 6 -7.64 26.98 9.28
N TYR A 7 -7.29 27.97 10.11
CA TYR A 7 -8.24 28.61 11.03
C TYR A 7 -9.20 29.59 10.34
N ALA A 8 -8.79 30.19 9.21
CA ALA A 8 -9.63 31.09 8.40
C ALA A 8 -10.58 30.33 7.45
N ALA A 9 -10.31 29.06 7.15
CA ALA A 9 -11.13 28.27 6.23
C ALA A 9 -12.53 27.98 6.79
N ARG A 10 -13.57 28.51 6.12
CA ARG A 10 -14.99 28.38 6.54
C ARG A 10 -15.72 27.18 5.93
N ASP A 11 -15.11 26.52 4.96
CA ASP A 11 -15.66 25.34 4.28
C ASP A 11 -14.59 24.25 4.15
N ILE A 12 -15.05 23.00 4.04
CA ILE A 12 -14.17 21.83 3.97
C ILE A 12 -13.23 21.85 2.76
N GLY A 13 -13.64 22.46 1.65
CA GLY A 13 -12.84 22.52 0.43
C GLY A 13 -11.63 23.44 0.58
N ARG A 14 -11.78 24.61 1.20
CA ARG A 14 -10.65 25.49 1.57
C ARG A 14 -9.78 24.87 2.65
N PHE A 15 -10.40 24.28 3.67
CA PHE A 15 -9.68 23.66 4.79
C PHE A 15 -8.80 22.50 4.31
N SER A 16 -9.38 21.57 3.55
CA SER A 16 -8.67 20.43 2.97
C SER A 16 -7.49 20.85 2.11
N ARG A 17 -7.66 21.82 1.20
CA ARG A 17 -6.57 22.31 0.34
C ARG A 17 -5.40 22.84 1.16
N ALA A 18 -5.68 23.70 2.14
CA ALA A 18 -4.65 24.23 3.04
C ALA A 18 -3.96 23.11 3.82
N VAL A 19 -4.71 22.13 4.35
CA VAL A 19 -4.12 20.98 5.06
C VAL A 19 -3.18 20.18 4.15
N VAL A 20 -3.62 19.82 2.94
CA VAL A 20 -2.83 18.98 2.02
C VAL A 20 -1.59 19.72 1.50
N GLU A 21 -1.70 21.02 1.23
CA GLU A 21 -0.58 21.84 0.77
C GLU A 21 0.49 21.96 1.86
N HIS A 22 0.10 22.41 3.06
CA HIS A 22 1.04 22.62 4.15
C HIS A 22 1.58 21.32 4.73
N ASP A 23 0.83 20.21 4.69
CA ASP A 23 1.33 18.88 5.01
C ASP A 23 2.56 18.52 4.15
N ARG A 24 2.47 18.70 2.83
CA ARG A 24 3.57 18.41 1.90
C ARG A 24 4.76 19.35 2.10
N VAL A 25 4.50 20.63 2.30
CA VAL A 25 5.56 21.64 2.47
C VAL A 25 6.30 21.42 3.79
N LEU A 26 5.57 21.26 4.90
CA LEU A 26 6.16 21.10 6.23
C LEU A 26 6.88 19.77 6.38
N GLN A 27 6.39 18.69 5.75
CA GLN A 27 7.09 17.40 5.73
C GLN A 27 8.52 17.53 5.18
N ARG A 28 8.77 18.45 4.23
CA ARG A 28 10.10 18.70 3.68
C ARG A 28 10.97 19.63 4.54
N ALA A 29 10.34 20.44 5.39
CA ALA A 29 11.00 21.50 6.18
C ALA A 29 11.39 21.08 7.60
N GLY A 30 10.90 19.95 8.12
CA GLY A 30 11.28 19.38 9.42
C GLY A 30 10.10 18.94 10.30
N HIS A 31 10.37 18.04 11.27
CA HIS A 31 9.34 17.24 11.94
C HIS A 31 8.46 17.98 12.97
N ALA A 32 9.03 18.86 13.81
CA ALA A 32 8.28 19.44 14.94
C ALA A 32 7.13 20.36 14.50
N ASN A 33 7.39 21.22 13.52
CA ASN A 33 6.38 22.14 12.97
C ASN A 33 5.30 21.39 12.18
N HIS A 34 5.67 20.30 11.51
CA HIS A 34 4.75 19.43 10.78
C HIS A 34 3.77 18.72 11.72
N ALA A 35 4.28 18.11 12.79
CA ALA A 35 3.46 17.40 13.76
C ALA A 35 2.47 18.33 14.48
N MET A 36 2.94 19.49 14.96
CA MET A 36 2.06 20.49 15.58
C MET A 36 0.96 20.95 14.62
N PHE A 37 1.30 21.20 13.35
CA PHE A 37 0.34 21.61 12.34
C PHE A 37 -0.74 20.55 12.13
N LEU A 38 -0.36 19.30 11.89
CA LEU A 38 -1.32 18.21 11.66
C LEU A 38 -2.18 17.92 12.89
N GLN A 39 -1.64 18.00 14.10
CA GLN A 39 -2.43 17.83 15.33
C GLN A 39 -3.49 18.93 15.47
N LYS A 40 -3.15 20.19 15.19
CA LYS A 40 -4.11 21.31 15.21
C LYS A 40 -5.15 21.18 14.10
N ALA A 41 -4.73 20.77 12.90
CA ALA A 41 -5.65 20.47 11.80
C ALA A 41 -6.60 19.32 12.16
N ALA A 42 -6.11 18.24 12.79
CA ALA A 42 -6.92 17.10 13.21
C ALA A 42 -7.99 17.52 14.22
N ALA A 43 -7.61 18.26 15.27
CA ALA A 43 -8.53 18.73 16.29
C ALA A 43 -9.64 19.63 15.69
N ARG A 44 -9.26 20.54 14.77
CA ARG A 44 -10.23 21.38 14.06
C ARG A 44 -11.12 20.55 13.12
N PHE A 45 -10.55 19.61 12.37
CA PHE A 45 -11.30 18.73 11.46
C PHE A 45 -12.40 17.98 12.21
N ALA A 46 -12.04 17.35 13.33
CA ALA A 46 -12.95 16.60 14.17
C ALA A 46 -14.06 17.47 14.77
N ARG A 47 -13.73 18.68 15.23
CA ARG A 47 -14.68 19.58 15.90
C ARG A 47 -15.61 20.31 14.93
N ASP A 48 -15.06 20.88 13.85
CA ASP A 48 -15.77 21.87 13.04
C ASP A 48 -16.36 21.28 11.75
N PHE A 49 -15.82 20.16 11.25
CA PHE A 49 -16.21 19.61 9.95
C PHE A 49 -16.88 18.24 10.04
N VAL A 50 -16.33 17.29 10.79
CA VAL A 50 -16.91 15.94 10.92
C VAL A 50 -18.40 15.94 11.30
N PRO A 51 -18.92 16.84 12.18
CA PRO A 51 -20.35 16.91 12.46
C PRO A 51 -21.23 17.27 11.25
N ASN A 52 -20.68 17.98 10.26
CA ASN A 52 -21.38 18.42 9.05
C ASN A 52 -21.34 17.41 7.89
N TRP A 53 -20.69 16.25 8.10
CA TRP A 53 -20.41 15.25 7.07
C TRP A 53 -21.60 14.96 6.15
N GLU A 54 -22.76 14.61 6.69
CA GLU A 54 -23.92 14.22 5.87
C GLU A 54 -24.44 15.36 4.99
N ASN A 55 -24.47 16.58 5.51
CA ASN A 55 -24.90 17.75 4.75
C ASN A 55 -23.93 18.07 3.62
N ASP A 56 -22.63 17.92 3.88
CA ASP A 56 -21.61 18.17 2.89
C ASP A 56 -21.46 17.02 1.86
N VAL A 57 -21.83 15.78 2.20
CA VAL A 57 -21.98 14.70 1.21
C VAL A 57 -23.09 15.04 0.22
N ARG A 58 -24.27 15.49 0.69
CA ARG A 58 -25.36 15.95 -0.19
C ARG A 58 -24.95 17.13 -1.08
N ALA A 59 -23.92 17.88 -0.67
CA ALA A 59 -23.37 19.00 -1.42
C ALA A 59 -22.11 18.63 -2.24
N TRP A 60 -21.83 17.32 -2.45
CA TRP A 60 -20.71 16.83 -3.26
C TRP A 60 -19.32 17.24 -2.75
N LYS A 61 -19.15 17.35 -1.42
CA LYS A 61 -17.87 17.77 -0.80
C LYS A 61 -17.11 16.63 -0.13
N SER A 62 -17.42 15.38 -0.49
CA SER A 62 -16.87 14.19 0.15
C SER A 62 -15.34 14.12 0.04
N TRP A 63 -14.78 14.58 -1.08
CA TRP A 63 -13.35 14.63 -1.33
C TRP A 63 -12.55 15.43 -0.29
N GLY A 64 -13.09 16.56 0.18
CA GLY A 64 -12.41 17.42 1.16
C GLY A 64 -12.22 16.71 2.50
N TYR A 65 -13.22 15.94 2.92
CA TYR A 65 -13.14 15.11 4.13
C TYR A 65 -12.13 13.99 3.97
N ALA A 66 -12.18 13.26 2.85
CA ALA A 66 -11.32 12.11 2.61
C ALA A 66 -9.83 12.49 2.56
N THR A 67 -9.50 13.57 1.86
CA THR A 67 -8.12 14.09 1.78
C THR A 67 -7.61 14.63 3.12
N THR A 68 -8.45 15.36 3.85
CA THR A 68 -8.11 15.84 5.20
C THR A 68 -7.88 14.68 6.15
N CYS A 69 -8.83 13.73 6.21
CA CYS A 69 -8.73 12.52 7.02
C CYS A 69 -7.47 11.72 6.68
N ASN A 70 -7.10 11.63 5.40
CA ASN A 70 -5.88 10.93 4.98
C ASN A 70 -4.60 11.62 5.43
N ALA A 71 -4.55 12.96 5.40
CA ALA A 71 -3.41 13.73 5.87
C ALA A 71 -3.26 13.63 7.40
N VAL A 72 -4.33 13.90 8.14
CA VAL A 72 -4.28 13.97 9.61
C VAL A 72 -4.16 12.60 10.29
N SER A 73 -4.54 11.50 9.62
CA SER A 73 -4.38 10.12 10.16
C SER A 73 -2.96 9.57 10.05
N ARG A 74 -2.00 10.33 9.51
CA ARG A 74 -0.59 9.94 9.51
C ARG A 74 0.01 10.13 10.89
N GLU A 75 1.17 9.51 11.11
CA GLU A 75 1.90 9.50 12.39
C GLU A 75 2.04 10.91 13.01
N ALA A 76 2.41 11.91 12.20
CA ALA A 76 2.56 13.28 12.64
C ALA A 76 1.27 13.93 13.20
N GLY A 77 0.09 13.41 12.86
CA GLY A 77 -1.18 13.83 13.45
C GLY A 77 -1.39 13.37 14.90
N GLY A 78 -0.59 12.42 15.40
CA GLY A 78 -0.62 11.97 16.79
C GLY A 78 -2.00 11.51 17.26
N GLN A 79 -2.27 11.70 18.55
CA GLN A 79 -3.54 11.30 19.17
C GLN A 79 -4.75 12.04 18.58
N ALA A 80 -4.62 13.34 18.30
CA ALA A 80 -5.67 14.13 17.66
C ALA A 80 -6.04 13.59 16.26
N GLY A 81 -5.04 13.15 15.49
CA GLY A 81 -5.21 12.49 14.20
C GLY A 81 -5.97 11.18 14.29
N ILE A 82 -5.62 10.35 15.29
CA ILE A 82 -6.32 9.09 15.57
C ILE A 82 -7.80 9.37 15.90
N GLU A 83 -8.07 10.32 16.80
CA GLU A 83 -9.43 10.68 17.21
C GLU A 83 -10.26 11.24 16.05
N ALA A 84 -9.68 12.11 15.24
CA ALA A 84 -10.34 12.65 14.05
C ALA A 84 -10.67 11.55 13.04
N CYS A 85 -9.75 10.59 12.84
CA CYS A 85 -9.97 9.44 11.96
C CYS A 85 -11.08 8.52 12.50
N ARG A 86 -11.11 8.25 13.81
CA ARG A 86 -12.19 7.48 14.48
C ARG A 86 -13.54 8.16 14.34
N ALA A 87 -13.61 9.46 14.59
CA ALA A 87 -14.84 10.24 14.46
C ALA A 87 -15.37 10.22 13.02
N MET A 88 -14.48 10.36 12.04
CA MET A 88 -14.84 10.25 10.63
C MET A 88 -15.31 8.84 10.27
N ALA A 89 -14.62 7.80 10.74
CA ALA A 89 -15.03 6.41 10.50
C ALA A 89 -16.41 6.08 11.09
N ALA A 90 -16.70 6.59 12.28
CA ALA A 90 -18.02 6.47 12.89
C ALA A 90 -19.10 7.10 12.00
N ARG A 91 -18.87 8.33 11.49
CA ARG A 91 -19.79 9.00 10.56
C ARG A 91 -19.97 8.23 9.25
N VAL A 92 -18.90 7.71 8.65
CA VAL A 92 -19.01 6.88 7.44
C VAL A 92 -19.85 5.63 7.73
N SER A 93 -19.63 4.96 8.87
CA SER A 93 -20.38 3.75 9.24
C SER A 93 -21.87 3.96 9.45
N GLN A 94 -22.28 5.19 9.79
CA GLN A 94 -23.67 5.57 10.08
C GLN A 94 -24.42 6.11 8.85
N LEU A 95 -23.75 6.32 7.72
CA LEU A 95 -24.38 6.78 6.48
C LEU A 95 -25.47 5.79 6.03
N SER A 96 -26.63 6.31 5.66
CA SER A 96 -27.68 5.52 5.00
C SER A 96 -27.21 4.96 3.65
N ASP A 97 -27.87 3.90 3.16
CA ASP A 97 -27.55 3.31 1.84
C ASP A 97 -27.70 4.34 0.71
N ALA A 98 -28.71 5.20 0.76
CA ALA A 98 -28.88 6.29 -0.20
C ALA A 98 -27.70 7.27 -0.16
N LEU A 99 -27.28 7.72 1.04
CA LEU A 99 -26.28 8.78 1.15
C LEU A 99 -24.84 8.28 0.92
N VAL A 100 -24.56 7.01 1.22
CA VAL A 100 -23.22 6.46 0.97
C VAL A 100 -22.93 6.34 -0.53
N ASN A 101 -23.96 6.12 -1.35
CA ASN A 101 -23.84 6.06 -2.81
C ASN A 101 -23.55 7.44 -3.44
N GLU A 102 -23.81 8.54 -2.72
CA GLU A 102 -23.43 9.91 -3.12
C GLU A 102 -21.96 10.24 -2.79
N VAL A 103 -21.26 9.36 -2.07
CA VAL A 103 -19.84 9.57 -1.74
C VAL A 103 -18.99 9.16 -2.94
N GLU A 104 -18.12 10.06 -3.39
CA GLU A 104 -17.20 9.78 -4.50
C GLU A 104 -16.36 8.53 -4.21
N GLY A 105 -16.31 7.56 -5.15
CA GLY A 105 -15.57 6.31 -4.92
C GLY A 105 -14.08 6.53 -4.59
N LYS A 106 -13.45 7.54 -5.18
CA LYS A 106 -12.07 7.93 -4.83
C LYS A 106 -11.96 8.44 -3.39
N ALA A 107 -12.98 9.10 -2.86
CA ALA A 107 -13.03 9.51 -1.46
C ALA A 107 -13.13 8.27 -0.53
N LEU A 108 -13.96 7.29 -0.88
CA LEU A 108 -14.01 5.99 -0.17
C LEU A 108 -12.64 5.30 -0.14
N SER A 109 -11.88 5.33 -1.23
CA SER A 109 -10.54 4.75 -1.27
C SER A 109 -9.54 5.43 -0.30
N LEU A 110 -9.62 6.76 -0.15
CA LEU A 110 -8.80 7.51 0.78
C LEU A 110 -9.24 7.31 2.24
N PHE A 111 -10.54 7.20 2.50
CA PHE A 111 -11.04 6.80 3.82
C PHE A 111 -10.54 5.40 4.18
N ALA A 112 -10.61 4.45 3.24
CA ALA A 112 -10.13 3.09 3.47
C ALA A 112 -8.63 3.07 3.85
N SER A 113 -7.81 3.82 3.12
CA SER A 113 -6.40 4.03 3.46
C SER A 113 -6.20 4.60 4.87
N SER A 114 -7.03 5.58 5.26
CA SER A 114 -6.95 6.26 6.55
C SER A 114 -7.36 5.36 7.71
N PHE A 115 -8.50 4.69 7.60
CA PHE A 115 -9.03 3.79 8.62
C PHE A 115 -8.09 2.59 8.81
N GLY A 116 -7.49 2.09 7.73
CA GLY A 116 -6.51 1.00 7.77
C GLY A 116 -5.24 1.32 8.57
N ARG A 117 -4.88 2.60 8.78
CA ARG A 117 -3.75 2.99 9.64
C ARG A 117 -4.03 2.76 11.12
N HIS A 118 -5.30 2.74 11.51
CA HIS A 118 -5.75 2.59 12.89
C HIS A 118 -6.62 1.34 13.04
N SER A 119 -6.14 0.21 12.53
CA SER A 119 -6.91 -1.04 12.43
C SER A 119 -7.37 -1.63 13.78
N ARG A 120 -6.78 -1.16 14.88
CA ARG A 120 -7.17 -1.52 16.26
C ARG A 120 -8.41 -0.77 16.76
N ALA A 121 -8.81 0.33 16.11
CA ALA A 121 -9.98 1.10 16.51
C ALA A 121 -11.27 0.49 15.91
N ALA A 122 -12.26 0.25 16.77
CA ALA A 122 -13.53 -0.36 16.38
C ALA A 122 -14.31 0.52 15.38
N GLU A 123 -14.24 1.85 15.51
CA GLU A 123 -14.89 2.79 14.60
C GLU A 123 -14.29 2.71 13.19
N CYS A 124 -12.96 2.67 13.10
CA CYS A 124 -12.23 2.49 11.84
C CYS A 124 -12.59 1.17 11.16
N ARG A 125 -12.71 0.09 11.94
CA ARG A 125 -13.20 -1.20 11.46
C ARG A 125 -14.63 -1.11 10.91
N ASN A 126 -15.55 -0.50 11.65
CA ASN A 126 -16.95 -0.36 11.22
C ASN A 126 -17.08 0.51 9.96
N GLY A 127 -16.34 1.62 9.90
CA GLY A 127 -16.24 2.47 8.71
C GLY A 127 -15.68 1.71 7.51
N MET A 128 -14.67 0.85 7.72
CA MET A 128 -14.13 -0.02 6.67
C MET A 128 -15.17 -1.03 6.16
N ILE A 129 -15.89 -1.69 7.07
CA ILE A 129 -16.96 -2.65 6.71
C ILE A 129 -18.02 -1.96 5.87
N ARG A 130 -18.37 -0.70 6.21
CA ARG A 130 -19.32 0.09 5.43
C ARG A 130 -18.82 0.37 4.01
N ILE A 131 -17.56 0.80 3.86
CA ILE A 131 -16.94 1.03 2.54
C ILE A 131 -16.89 -0.27 1.73
N ALA A 132 -16.51 -1.39 2.37
CA ALA A 132 -16.47 -2.70 1.74
C ALA A 132 -17.85 -3.15 1.26
N LYS A 133 -18.91 -2.91 2.04
CA LYS A 133 -20.29 -3.21 1.63
C LYS A 133 -20.65 -2.49 0.33
N VAL A 134 -20.36 -1.19 0.23
CA VAL A 134 -20.60 -0.41 -1.00
C VAL A 134 -19.81 -0.99 -2.18
N CYS A 135 -18.52 -1.25 -2.00
CA CYS A 135 -17.68 -1.81 -3.06
C CYS A 135 -18.12 -3.20 -3.52
N ARG A 136 -18.74 -3.99 -2.63
CA ARG A 136 -19.27 -5.31 -2.95
C ARG A 136 -20.61 -5.24 -3.69
N ASP A 137 -21.48 -4.34 -3.25
CA ASP A 137 -22.87 -4.26 -3.72
C ASP A 137 -22.99 -3.43 -5.01
N GLU A 138 -22.12 -2.44 -5.22
CA GLU A 138 -22.16 -1.50 -6.35
C GLU A 138 -20.94 -1.70 -7.28
N SER A 139 -20.99 -2.67 -8.20
CA SER A 139 -19.84 -2.96 -9.08
C SER A 139 -19.43 -1.76 -9.96
N GLY A 140 -20.40 -0.92 -10.36
CA GLY A 140 -20.15 0.28 -11.16
C GLY A 140 -19.17 1.25 -10.51
N ILE A 141 -19.15 1.34 -9.17
CA ILE A 141 -18.19 2.19 -8.48
C ILE A 141 -16.75 1.72 -8.75
N LEU A 142 -16.52 0.41 -8.79
CA LEU A 142 -15.19 -0.15 -9.02
C LEU A 142 -14.72 0.10 -10.45
N GLU A 143 -15.64 0.09 -11.42
CA GLU A 143 -15.36 0.35 -12.83
C GLU A 143 -14.85 1.79 -13.08
N GLU A 144 -15.32 2.77 -12.30
CA GLU A 144 -14.90 4.17 -12.41
C GLU A 144 -13.56 4.46 -11.72
N LEU A 145 -13.15 3.61 -10.77
CA LEU A 145 -11.91 3.83 -10.02
C LEU A 145 -10.68 3.62 -10.88
N ASN A 146 -9.69 4.49 -10.68
CA ASN A 146 -8.35 4.28 -11.22
C ASN A 146 -7.58 3.22 -10.40
N SER A 147 -6.43 2.81 -10.92
CA SER A 147 -5.57 1.79 -10.29
C SER A 147 -5.09 2.15 -8.89
N GLN A 148 -4.92 3.45 -8.59
CA GLN A 148 -4.50 3.91 -7.27
C GLN A 148 -5.64 3.69 -6.26
N SER A 149 -6.86 4.11 -6.59
CA SER A 149 -8.02 3.94 -5.71
C SER A 149 -8.34 2.47 -5.46
N LEU A 150 -8.24 1.61 -6.47
CA LEU A 150 -8.39 0.15 -6.29
C LEU A 150 -7.32 -0.41 -5.34
N GLY A 151 -6.06 0.01 -5.50
CA GLY A 151 -4.97 -0.38 -4.62
C GLY A 151 -5.18 0.06 -3.16
N LEU A 152 -5.66 1.29 -2.95
CA LEU A 152 -5.93 1.83 -1.62
C LEU A 152 -7.07 1.06 -0.91
N LEU A 153 -8.13 0.70 -1.63
CA LEU A 153 -9.23 -0.11 -1.10
C LEU A 153 -8.73 -1.50 -0.69
N VAL A 154 -8.06 -2.22 -1.60
CA VAL A 154 -7.56 -3.58 -1.34
C VAL A 154 -6.57 -3.59 -0.17
N ASN A 155 -5.66 -2.63 -0.10
CA ASN A 155 -4.72 -2.51 1.02
C ASN A 155 -5.41 -2.10 2.35
N GLY A 156 -6.51 -1.34 2.28
CA GLY A 156 -7.34 -1.03 3.43
C GLY A 156 -8.08 -2.26 3.95
N PHE A 157 -8.76 -3.00 3.07
CA PHE A 157 -9.47 -4.24 3.38
C PHE A 157 -8.54 -5.30 3.96
N SER A 158 -7.30 -5.38 3.47
CA SER A 158 -6.30 -6.34 3.93
C SER A 158 -5.88 -6.16 5.40
N LYS A 159 -6.33 -5.11 6.09
CA LYS A 159 -6.08 -4.90 7.53
C LYS A 159 -7.03 -5.67 8.44
N TRP A 160 -8.13 -6.21 7.89
CA TRP A 160 -9.08 -7.05 8.61
C TRP A 160 -9.33 -8.37 7.85
N PRO A 161 -8.31 -9.25 7.72
CA PRO A 161 -8.43 -10.52 7.00
C PRO A 161 -9.51 -11.46 7.57
N GLN A 162 -9.88 -11.29 8.84
CA GLN A 162 -10.92 -12.06 9.49
C GLN A 162 -12.35 -11.64 9.12
N GLU A 163 -12.55 -10.43 8.58
CA GLU A 163 -13.88 -9.90 8.28
C GLU A 163 -14.38 -10.36 6.91
N SER A 164 -15.60 -10.88 6.86
CA SER A 164 -16.19 -11.43 5.62
C SER A 164 -16.51 -10.37 4.57
N THR A 165 -16.91 -9.16 4.99
CA THR A 165 -17.33 -8.10 4.05
C THR A 165 -16.12 -7.48 3.31
N PRO A 166 -15.02 -7.04 3.98
CA PRO A 166 -13.78 -6.64 3.30
C PRO A 166 -13.18 -7.72 2.40
N ARG A 167 -13.30 -8.99 2.80
CA ARG A 167 -12.93 -10.14 1.96
C ARG A 167 -13.72 -10.17 0.66
N GLN A 168 -15.05 -10.16 0.73
CA GLN A 168 -15.93 -10.17 -0.44
C GLN A 168 -15.69 -8.96 -1.36
N ALA A 169 -15.52 -7.77 -0.80
CA ALA A 169 -15.18 -6.56 -1.56
C ALA A 169 -13.82 -6.69 -2.26
N THR A 170 -12.83 -7.33 -1.62
CA THR A 170 -11.54 -7.62 -2.25
C THR A 170 -11.70 -8.58 -3.43
N LEU A 171 -12.60 -9.57 -3.35
CA LEU A 171 -12.88 -10.48 -4.47
C LEU A 171 -13.59 -9.78 -5.64
N ALA A 172 -14.47 -8.80 -5.35
CA ALA A 172 -15.08 -7.95 -6.38
C ALA A 172 -14.02 -7.11 -7.10
N ILE A 173 -13.06 -6.52 -6.36
CA ILE A 173 -11.93 -5.81 -6.95
C ILE A 173 -11.03 -6.76 -7.75
N ALA A 174 -10.81 -7.99 -7.28
CA ALA A 174 -10.04 -8.98 -8.01
C ALA A 174 -10.69 -9.33 -9.36
N ALA A 175 -12.01 -9.51 -9.39
CA ALA A 175 -12.76 -9.71 -10.64
C ALA A 175 -12.60 -8.52 -11.59
N GLU A 176 -12.65 -7.29 -11.06
CA GLU A 176 -12.44 -6.08 -11.83
C GLU A 176 -11.01 -5.97 -12.41
N ILE A 177 -9.99 -6.36 -11.64
CA ILE A 177 -8.61 -6.45 -12.13
C ILE A 177 -8.48 -7.47 -13.26
N CYS A 178 -9.14 -8.64 -13.15
CA CYS A 178 -9.17 -9.64 -14.22
C CYS A 178 -9.85 -9.09 -15.48
N ARG A 179 -10.96 -8.34 -15.34
CA ARG A 179 -11.63 -7.66 -16.46
C ARG A 179 -10.70 -6.64 -17.14
N ARG A 180 -9.88 -5.94 -16.35
CA ARG A 180 -8.88 -4.98 -16.82
C ARG A 180 -7.53 -5.60 -17.17
N ALA A 181 -7.40 -6.92 -17.30
CA ALA A 181 -6.10 -7.58 -17.52
C ALA A 181 -5.31 -6.98 -18.70
N ARG A 182 -5.99 -6.56 -19.78
CA ARG A 182 -5.36 -5.93 -20.95
C ARG A 182 -4.92 -4.47 -20.73
N GLN A 183 -5.45 -3.81 -19.71
CA GLN A 183 -5.16 -2.41 -19.33
C GLN A 183 -4.12 -2.30 -18.21
N LEU A 184 -3.64 -3.43 -17.66
CA LEU A 184 -2.59 -3.43 -16.64
C LEU A 184 -1.27 -2.81 -17.13
N SER A 185 -1.09 -2.68 -18.45
CA SER A 185 0.00 -1.91 -19.06
C SER A 185 0.08 -0.46 -18.59
N ASP A 186 -1.08 0.12 -18.28
CA ASP A 186 -1.23 1.55 -17.98
C ASP A 186 -1.14 1.82 -16.48
N PHE A 187 -1.07 0.76 -15.67
CA PHE A 187 -1.01 0.87 -14.23
C PHE A 187 0.41 1.23 -13.80
N PRO A 188 0.63 2.28 -13.00
CA PRO A 188 1.93 2.54 -12.39
C PRO A 188 2.41 1.34 -11.57
N SER A 189 3.72 1.09 -11.58
CA SER A 189 4.36 -0.03 -10.86
C SER A 189 4.03 -0.06 -9.36
N GLN A 190 3.92 1.12 -8.75
CA GLN A 190 3.50 1.27 -7.36
C GLN A 190 2.07 0.76 -7.12
N ASN A 191 1.15 0.98 -8.07
CA ASN A 191 -0.24 0.53 -7.95
C ASN A 191 -0.33 -0.99 -8.11
N LEU A 192 0.41 -1.57 -9.06
CA LEU A 192 0.51 -3.02 -9.21
C LEU A 192 1.07 -3.67 -7.93
N SER A 193 2.13 -3.11 -7.35
CA SER A 193 2.72 -3.62 -6.12
C SER A 193 1.76 -3.55 -4.93
N THR A 194 0.98 -2.46 -4.83
CA THR A 194 -0.02 -2.28 -3.76
C THR A 194 -1.14 -3.32 -3.88
N LEU A 195 -1.64 -3.56 -5.10
CA LEU A 195 -2.62 -4.61 -5.38
C LEU A 195 -2.09 -5.99 -5.00
N VAL A 196 -0.87 -6.33 -5.43
CA VAL A 196 -0.23 -7.61 -5.09
C VAL A 196 -0.13 -7.80 -3.58
N ASN A 197 0.36 -6.80 -2.85
CA ASN A 197 0.51 -6.89 -1.40
C ASN A 197 -0.84 -7.15 -0.71
N GLY A 198 -1.91 -6.46 -1.11
CA GLY A 198 -3.22 -6.63 -0.50
C GLY A 198 -3.94 -7.91 -0.92
N PHE A 199 -3.91 -8.31 -2.20
CA PHE A 199 -4.46 -9.59 -2.66
C PHE A 199 -3.77 -10.77 -2.00
N SER A 200 -2.46 -10.67 -1.71
CA SER A 200 -1.72 -11.74 -1.05
C SER A 200 -2.31 -12.15 0.31
N LYS A 201 -3.12 -11.32 0.96
CA LYS A 201 -3.73 -11.64 2.27
C LYS A 201 -4.88 -12.64 2.17
N TRP A 202 -5.29 -12.99 0.96
CA TRP A 202 -6.45 -13.79 0.65
C TRP A 202 -6.03 -15.02 -0.17
N ALA A 203 -6.54 -16.20 0.18
CA ALA A 203 -6.19 -17.46 -0.47
C ALA A 203 -7.22 -17.88 -1.54
N GLU A 204 -8.26 -17.09 -1.71
CA GLU A 204 -9.39 -17.37 -2.58
C GLU A 204 -8.98 -17.34 -4.07
N PRO A 205 -9.62 -18.18 -4.92
CA PRO A 205 -9.27 -18.29 -6.33
C PRO A 205 -9.26 -16.96 -7.10
N ASN A 206 -10.22 -16.06 -6.86
CA ASN A 206 -10.28 -14.78 -7.58
C ASN A 206 -9.08 -13.89 -7.24
N ALA A 207 -8.67 -13.84 -5.97
CA ALA A 207 -7.48 -13.08 -5.57
C ALA A 207 -6.21 -13.66 -6.21
N ARG A 208 -6.11 -14.98 -6.28
CA ARG A 208 -5.03 -15.69 -6.99
C ARG A 208 -5.03 -15.39 -8.49
N GLN A 209 -6.19 -15.39 -9.16
CA GLN A 209 -6.30 -15.04 -10.58
C GLN A 209 -5.87 -13.59 -10.86
N ALA A 210 -6.26 -12.65 -10.00
CA ALA A 210 -5.81 -11.26 -10.12
C ALA A 210 -4.29 -11.14 -9.93
N LEU A 211 -3.71 -11.88 -8.98
CA LEU A 211 -2.26 -11.97 -8.83
C LEU A 211 -1.59 -12.54 -10.09
N THR A 212 -2.12 -13.61 -10.68
CA THR A 212 -1.59 -14.20 -11.93
C THR A 212 -1.67 -13.21 -13.10
N ALA A 213 -2.77 -12.45 -13.22
CA ALA A 213 -2.90 -11.42 -14.25
C ALA A 213 -1.84 -10.32 -14.09
N ILE A 214 -1.60 -9.86 -12.85
CA ILE A 214 -0.55 -8.89 -12.56
C ILE A 214 0.84 -9.49 -12.80
N ALA A 215 1.09 -10.74 -12.43
CA ALA A 215 2.34 -11.44 -12.70
C ALA A 215 2.63 -11.54 -14.21
N GLY A 216 1.60 -11.85 -15.03
CA GLY A 216 1.70 -11.84 -16.48
C GLY A 216 2.09 -10.47 -17.04
N GLU A 217 1.54 -9.39 -16.50
CA GLU A 217 1.93 -8.03 -16.87
C GLU A 217 3.37 -7.70 -16.47
N VAL A 218 3.81 -8.06 -15.27
CA VAL A 218 5.20 -7.86 -14.81
C VAL A 218 6.17 -8.61 -15.75
N LEU A 219 5.88 -9.86 -16.08
CA LEU A 219 6.68 -10.63 -17.04
C LEU A 219 6.68 -10.00 -18.45
N ARG A 220 5.57 -9.39 -18.87
CA ARG A 220 5.52 -8.69 -20.16
C ARG A 220 6.38 -7.42 -20.14
N ARG A 221 6.40 -6.68 -19.02
CA ARG A 221 7.25 -5.49 -18.86
C ARG A 221 8.74 -5.83 -18.90
N SER A 222 9.14 -6.91 -18.22
CA SER A 222 10.55 -7.32 -18.21
C SER A 222 11.10 -7.67 -19.59
N ARG A 223 10.22 -8.06 -20.54
CA ARG A 223 10.56 -8.34 -21.94
C ARG A 223 10.61 -7.11 -22.83
N ARG A 224 10.19 -5.93 -22.37
CA ARG A 224 10.26 -4.68 -23.16
C ARG A 224 11.72 -4.25 -23.30
N ARG A 225 12.17 -4.05 -24.54
CA ARG A 225 13.55 -3.64 -24.87
C ARG A 225 13.97 -2.43 -24.02
N ASN A 226 15.16 -2.49 -23.43
CA ASN A 226 15.87 -1.42 -22.72
C ASN A 226 15.24 -0.89 -21.41
N VAL A 227 14.09 -1.40 -20.96
CA VAL A 227 13.43 -0.90 -19.73
C VAL A 227 13.40 -1.94 -18.61
N TRP A 228 13.38 -3.25 -18.94
CA TRP A 228 13.31 -4.32 -17.93
C TRP A 228 12.23 -4.01 -16.88
N LEU A 229 12.57 -4.02 -15.58
CA LEU A 229 11.72 -3.60 -14.48
C LEU A 229 12.25 -2.32 -13.80
N SER A 230 12.91 -1.45 -14.56
CA SER A 230 13.52 -0.21 -14.04
C SER A 230 12.50 0.80 -13.49
N ASP A 231 11.23 0.72 -13.91
CA ASP A 231 10.10 1.50 -13.38
C ASP A 231 9.63 1.02 -12.00
N PHE A 232 10.08 -0.15 -11.53
CA PHE A 232 9.82 -0.65 -10.19
C PHE A 232 10.92 -0.18 -9.22
N GLY A 233 10.54 0.54 -8.16
CA GLY A 233 11.45 0.81 -7.06
C GLY A 233 11.73 -0.44 -6.22
N HIS A 234 12.67 -0.31 -5.30
CA HIS A 234 13.13 -1.40 -4.43
C HIS A 234 12.01 -1.95 -3.54
N GLN A 235 11.18 -1.06 -2.99
CA GLN A 235 10.04 -1.47 -2.18
C GLN A 235 9.00 -2.20 -3.03
N GLU A 236 8.73 -1.72 -4.25
CA GLU A 236 7.76 -2.37 -5.15
C GLU A 236 8.17 -3.80 -5.48
N LEU A 237 9.43 -4.04 -5.85
CA LEU A 237 9.97 -5.37 -6.15
C LEU A 237 9.86 -6.31 -4.94
N SER A 238 10.25 -5.86 -3.75
CA SER A 238 10.20 -6.69 -2.54
C SER A 238 8.76 -7.07 -2.14
N ASN A 239 7.81 -6.14 -2.29
CA ASN A 239 6.39 -6.39 -2.03
C ASN A 239 5.80 -7.37 -3.05
N MET A 240 6.20 -7.26 -4.32
CA MET A 240 5.77 -8.18 -5.37
C MET A 240 6.24 -9.61 -5.09
N VAL A 241 7.52 -9.79 -4.77
CA VAL A 241 8.05 -11.12 -4.41
C VAL A 241 7.33 -11.68 -3.19
N ASN A 242 7.14 -10.88 -2.13
CA ASN A 242 6.40 -11.32 -0.94
C ASN A 242 4.95 -11.77 -1.24
N GLY A 243 4.29 -11.12 -2.20
CA GLY A 243 2.94 -11.48 -2.63
C GLY A 243 2.91 -12.72 -3.54
N PHE A 244 3.69 -12.70 -4.62
CA PHE A 244 3.76 -13.78 -5.61
C PHE A 244 4.29 -15.09 -5.04
N ALA A 245 5.23 -15.02 -4.10
CA ALA A 245 5.77 -16.21 -3.44
C ALA A 245 4.70 -17.00 -2.64
N LYS A 246 3.48 -16.49 -2.45
CA LYS A 246 2.40 -17.32 -1.86
C LYS A 246 1.86 -18.35 -2.86
N TRP A 247 1.99 -18.07 -4.15
CA TRP A 247 1.53 -18.91 -5.24
C TRP A 247 2.63 -18.98 -6.30
N PRO A 248 3.81 -19.54 -5.95
CA PRO A 248 4.99 -19.42 -6.77
C PRO A 248 4.81 -20.07 -8.14
N GLU A 249 4.05 -21.16 -8.23
CA GLU A 249 3.80 -21.83 -9.52
C GLU A 249 3.05 -20.95 -10.52
N ASP A 250 2.02 -20.21 -10.10
CA ASP A 250 1.27 -19.34 -11.03
C ASP A 250 2.01 -18.04 -11.33
N CYS A 251 2.94 -17.64 -10.46
CA CYS A 251 3.66 -16.38 -10.56
C CYS A 251 5.14 -16.57 -10.93
N ARG A 252 5.56 -17.79 -11.31
CA ARG A 252 6.97 -18.19 -11.49
C ARG A 252 7.71 -17.26 -12.45
N GLY A 253 7.12 -16.96 -13.60
CA GLY A 253 7.73 -16.07 -14.60
C GLY A 253 7.98 -14.65 -14.08
N ALA A 254 7.05 -14.10 -13.28
CA ALA A 254 7.25 -12.79 -12.67
C ALA A 254 8.33 -12.81 -11.58
N LEU A 255 8.38 -13.88 -10.76
CA LEU A 255 9.43 -14.07 -9.77
C LEU A 255 10.81 -14.13 -10.43
N VAL A 256 10.97 -14.93 -11.49
CA VAL A 256 12.21 -15.03 -12.29
C VAL A 256 12.62 -13.67 -12.88
N ALA A 257 11.66 -12.92 -13.43
CA ALA A 257 11.91 -11.59 -13.97
C ALA A 257 12.39 -10.61 -12.88
N ILE A 258 11.78 -10.64 -11.69
CA ILE A 258 12.19 -9.80 -10.56
C ILE A 258 13.57 -10.22 -10.03
N ALA A 259 13.86 -11.51 -9.91
CA ALA A 259 15.18 -11.98 -9.49
C ALA A 259 16.28 -11.52 -10.46
N SER A 260 16.02 -11.60 -11.76
CA SER A 260 16.94 -11.10 -12.80
C SER A 260 17.21 -9.59 -12.65
N GLU A 261 16.17 -8.80 -12.39
CA GLU A 261 16.30 -7.35 -12.11
C GLU A 261 17.11 -7.09 -10.84
N VAL A 262 16.86 -7.85 -9.76
CA VAL A 262 17.60 -7.74 -8.49
C VAL A 262 19.08 -8.01 -8.71
N SER A 263 19.43 -9.10 -9.41
CA SER A 263 20.81 -9.44 -9.77
C SER A 263 21.45 -8.36 -10.65
N HIS A 264 20.71 -7.83 -11.63
CA HIS A 264 21.19 -6.75 -12.48
C HIS A 264 21.53 -5.49 -11.65
N ARG A 265 20.67 -5.09 -10.71
CA ARG A 265 20.94 -3.95 -9.81
C ARG A 265 22.14 -4.15 -8.91
N ALA A 266 22.44 -5.39 -8.53
CA ALA A 266 23.64 -5.70 -7.74
C ALA A 266 24.93 -5.57 -8.55
N GLY A 267 24.89 -5.87 -9.85
CA GLY A 267 26.03 -5.78 -10.76
C GLY A 267 26.36 -4.36 -11.26
N VAL A 268 25.47 -3.39 -11.05
CA VAL A 268 25.71 -1.99 -11.42
C VAL A 268 26.42 -1.27 -10.26
N PRO A 269 27.63 -0.69 -10.45
CA PRO A 269 28.44 -0.09 -9.38
C PRO A 269 27.87 1.12 -8.63
N ASP A 270 26.62 1.49 -8.87
CA ASP A 270 25.95 2.60 -8.18
C ASP A 270 25.04 2.10 -7.05
N ALA A 271 24.88 2.92 -6.01
CA ALA A 271 24.19 2.66 -4.74
C ALA A 271 22.71 2.18 -4.83
N ARG A 272 22.18 1.87 -6.02
CA ARG A 272 20.83 1.34 -6.26
C ARG A 272 20.55 0.12 -5.38
N PHE A 273 21.45 -0.86 -5.32
CA PHE A 273 21.22 -2.05 -4.50
C PHE A 273 21.13 -1.78 -2.99
N SER A 274 21.83 -0.75 -2.49
CA SER A 274 21.76 -0.35 -1.07
C SER A 274 20.43 0.27 -0.65
N ALA A 275 19.58 0.64 -1.62
CA ALA A 275 18.29 1.29 -1.38
C ALA A 275 17.17 0.29 -0.97
N PHE A 276 17.42 -1.03 -1.03
CA PHE A 276 16.53 -1.99 -0.39
C PHE A 276 16.50 -1.77 1.13
N THR A 277 15.33 -1.91 1.76
CA THR A 277 15.23 -1.92 3.22
C THR A 277 15.62 -3.30 3.78
N SER A 278 15.90 -3.41 5.07
CA SER A 278 16.17 -4.70 5.74
C SER A 278 15.03 -5.70 5.53
N GLN A 279 13.79 -5.25 5.74
CA GLN A 279 12.57 -5.99 5.41
C GLN A 279 12.49 -6.36 3.94
N GLY A 280 12.88 -5.45 3.04
CA GLY A 280 12.87 -5.68 1.59
C GLY A 280 13.80 -6.83 1.19
N LEU A 281 15.03 -6.84 1.72
CA LEU A 281 15.99 -7.92 1.49
C LEU A 281 15.47 -9.26 2.05
N ALA A 282 14.93 -9.26 3.28
CA ALA A 282 14.35 -10.46 3.88
C ALA A 282 13.15 -11.01 3.09
N ASN A 283 12.30 -10.13 2.54
CA ASN A 283 11.17 -10.52 1.71
C ASN A 283 11.60 -11.16 0.39
N LEU A 284 12.64 -10.62 -0.26
CA LEU A 284 13.19 -11.17 -1.50
C LEU A 284 13.72 -12.58 -1.26
N VAL A 285 14.60 -12.75 -0.25
CA VAL A 285 15.20 -14.05 0.08
C VAL A 285 14.13 -15.09 0.47
N ASN A 286 13.16 -14.70 1.31
CA ASN A 286 12.08 -15.59 1.72
C ASN A 286 11.14 -15.98 0.55
N GLY A 287 11.03 -15.14 -0.47
CA GLY A 287 10.25 -15.46 -1.66
C GLY A 287 11.00 -16.38 -2.61
N PHE A 288 12.26 -16.07 -2.91
CA PHE A 288 13.12 -16.85 -3.79
C PHE A 288 13.38 -18.27 -3.26
N CYS A 289 13.48 -18.44 -1.93
CA CYS A 289 13.74 -19.74 -1.32
C CYS A 289 12.59 -20.76 -1.44
N LYS A 290 11.44 -20.36 -2.02
CA LYS A 290 10.30 -21.25 -2.24
C LYS A 290 10.39 -22.08 -3.52
N CYS A 291 11.28 -21.70 -4.43
CA CYS A 291 11.56 -22.41 -5.68
C CYS A 291 13.08 -22.56 -5.87
N PRO A 292 13.78 -23.23 -4.93
CA PRO A 292 15.25 -23.25 -4.90
C PRO A 292 15.89 -23.86 -6.16
N GLU A 293 15.12 -24.57 -6.99
CA GLU A 293 15.55 -25.17 -8.26
C GLU A 293 15.94 -24.16 -9.35
N GLU A 294 15.54 -22.89 -9.25
CA GLU A 294 15.86 -21.87 -10.25
C GLU A 294 17.20 -21.20 -9.95
N GLU A 295 18.18 -21.35 -10.86
CA GLU A 295 19.53 -20.79 -10.69
C GLU A 295 19.52 -19.26 -10.44
N VAL A 296 18.63 -18.53 -11.12
CA VAL A 296 18.48 -17.07 -10.97
C VAL A 296 18.10 -16.67 -9.56
N PHE A 297 17.38 -17.51 -8.82
CA PHE A 297 17.02 -17.26 -7.41
C PHE A 297 18.22 -17.44 -6.48
N CYS A 298 19.09 -18.40 -6.77
CA CYS A 298 20.37 -18.53 -6.09
C CYS A 298 21.24 -17.29 -6.31
N GLN A 299 21.44 -16.88 -7.58
CA GLN A 299 22.25 -15.70 -7.93
C GLN A 299 21.74 -14.42 -7.25
N ALA A 300 20.42 -14.18 -7.27
CA ALA A 300 19.82 -13.02 -6.60
C ALA A 300 19.99 -13.10 -5.08
N THR A 301 19.89 -14.30 -4.50
CA THR A 301 20.10 -14.52 -3.05
C THR A 301 21.55 -14.28 -2.65
N VAL A 302 22.54 -14.71 -3.44
CA VAL A 302 23.97 -14.44 -3.22
C VAL A 302 24.26 -12.93 -3.28
N ALA A 303 23.67 -12.22 -4.24
CA ALA A 303 23.78 -10.76 -4.32
C ALA A 303 23.23 -10.07 -3.05
N ILE A 304 22.08 -10.53 -2.55
CA ILE A 304 21.50 -10.05 -1.29
C ILE A 304 22.41 -10.36 -0.10
N ALA A 305 23.00 -11.56 -0.02
CA ALA A 305 23.94 -11.93 1.02
C ALA A 305 25.16 -10.97 1.04
N GLY A 306 25.69 -10.60 -0.13
CA GLY A 306 26.75 -9.60 -0.25
C GLY A 306 26.39 -8.24 0.37
N GLU A 307 25.17 -7.76 0.13
CA GLU A 307 24.67 -6.52 0.76
C GLU A 307 24.46 -6.65 2.28
N VAL A 308 23.95 -7.80 2.76
CA VAL A 308 23.81 -8.08 4.20
C VAL A 308 25.19 -8.07 4.87
N LEU A 309 26.19 -8.72 4.26
CA LEU A 309 27.58 -8.68 4.73
C LEU A 309 28.16 -7.26 4.71
N ARG A 310 27.85 -6.47 3.68
CA ARG A 310 28.26 -5.05 3.61
C ARG A 310 27.62 -4.22 4.73
N ARG A 311 26.36 -4.50 5.10
CA ARG A 311 25.72 -3.87 6.27
C ARG A 311 26.36 -4.31 7.57
N ASN A 312 26.73 -5.59 7.69
CA ASN A 312 27.47 -6.08 8.85
C ASN A 312 28.81 -5.36 9.05
N ARG A 313 29.59 -5.21 7.97
CA ARG A 313 30.85 -4.44 8.00
C ARG A 313 30.66 -2.97 8.41
N ARG A 314 29.45 -2.42 8.24
CA ARG A 314 29.07 -1.07 8.66
C ARG A 314 28.32 -1.04 10.01
N ALA A 315 28.29 -2.14 10.75
CA ALA A 315 27.55 -2.29 12.01
C ALA A 315 26.04 -2.01 11.92
N ARG A 316 25.43 -2.31 10.75
CA ARG A 316 24.00 -2.08 10.46
C ARG A 316 23.13 -3.34 10.52
N LEU A 317 23.61 -4.43 11.14
CA LEU A 317 22.77 -5.62 11.34
C LEU A 317 21.62 -5.38 12.31
N SER A 318 21.74 -4.40 13.21
CA SER A 318 20.67 -3.98 14.12
C SER A 318 19.44 -3.41 13.39
N GLU A 319 19.56 -3.09 12.10
CA GLU A 319 18.43 -2.69 11.27
C GLU A 319 17.51 -3.86 10.89
N PHE A 320 17.93 -5.10 11.09
CA PHE A 320 17.10 -6.27 10.85
C PHE A 320 16.35 -6.65 12.13
N THR A 321 15.06 -6.89 12.00
CA THR A 321 14.29 -7.51 13.09
C THR A 321 14.64 -8.99 13.23
N GLN A 322 14.30 -9.60 14.38
CA GLN A 322 14.52 -11.03 14.60
C GLN A 322 13.82 -11.89 13.52
N GLN A 323 12.61 -11.52 13.11
CA GLN A 323 11.88 -12.23 12.06
C GLN A 323 12.55 -12.09 10.70
N GLU A 324 13.07 -10.90 10.37
CA GLU A 324 13.80 -10.67 9.13
C GLU A 324 15.09 -11.49 9.09
N MET A 325 15.83 -11.55 10.20
CA MET A 325 17.00 -12.42 10.33
C MET A 325 16.65 -13.89 10.16
N ALA A 326 15.57 -14.37 10.79
CA ALA A 326 15.11 -15.74 10.63
C ALA A 326 14.76 -16.08 9.17
N ASN A 327 14.09 -15.16 8.47
CA ASN A 327 13.77 -15.30 7.06
C ASN A 327 15.03 -15.36 6.18
N LEU A 328 16.03 -14.52 6.46
CA LEU A 328 17.31 -14.53 5.76
C LEU A 328 18.05 -15.84 5.98
N VAL A 329 18.22 -16.28 7.23
CA VAL A 329 18.92 -17.53 7.56
C VAL A 329 18.22 -18.73 6.94
N ASN A 330 16.88 -18.78 7.01
CA ASN A 330 16.10 -19.85 6.39
C ASN A 330 16.24 -19.86 4.86
N GLY A 331 16.33 -18.70 4.21
CA GLY A 331 16.52 -18.65 2.78
C GLY A 331 17.94 -19.00 2.37
N PHE A 332 18.96 -18.47 3.04
CA PHE A 332 20.36 -18.78 2.75
C PHE A 332 20.68 -20.27 2.94
N SER A 333 20.02 -20.96 3.88
CA SER A 333 20.22 -22.40 4.08
C SER A 333 19.74 -23.27 2.91
N LYS A 334 18.99 -22.71 1.94
CA LYS A 334 18.57 -23.44 0.74
C LYS A 334 19.66 -23.58 -0.33
N TRP A 335 20.75 -22.82 -0.22
CA TRP A 335 21.89 -22.86 -1.15
C TRP A 335 23.21 -22.97 -0.37
N PRO A 336 23.49 -24.14 0.24
CA PRO A 336 24.65 -24.33 1.11
C PRO A 336 25.98 -24.49 0.35
N GLN A 337 25.96 -24.78 -0.95
CA GLN A 337 27.15 -25.11 -1.73
C GLN A 337 27.94 -23.86 -2.14
N GLU A 338 27.30 -22.70 -2.14
CA GLU A 338 27.80 -21.40 -2.57
C GLU A 338 28.40 -20.60 -1.39
N ALA A 339 28.30 -21.11 -0.16
CA ALA A 339 28.95 -20.54 1.03
C ALA A 339 30.48 -20.78 1.05
N ALA A 340 31.01 -21.59 0.14
CA ALA A 340 32.40 -22.05 0.10
C ALA A 340 33.27 -21.39 -1.00
N SER A 341 32.75 -20.39 -1.70
CA SER A 341 33.41 -19.68 -2.82
C SER A 341 33.51 -18.18 -2.56
#